data_AF-A0A3P3U6P5-F1
#
_entry.id   AF-A0A3P3U6P5-F1
#
_cell.length_a   1.000
_cell.length_b   1.000
_cell.length_c   1.000
_cell.angle_alpha   90.00
_cell.angle_beta   90.00
_cell.angle_gamma   90.00
#
_symmetry.space_group_name_H-M   'P 1'
#
loop_
_entity.id
_entity.type
_entity.pdbx_description
1 polymer ?
#
loop_
_entity_poly.entity_id
_entity_poly.type
_entity_poly.pdbx_seq_one_letter_code
_entity_poly.pdbx_strand_id
1 'polypeptide(L)' 'MRVNIRELIPKHKQDYERVEQLKTKTLEEIKPILPELLEWLQDMNWPIAQDIENIVFTFDNTVFTLQATTLGLSGV' A
#
# COMPACT_ATOMS: atom_id res chain seq x y z
N MET A 1 -8.90 -16.37 -12.95
CA MET A 1 -7.43 -16.27 -13.13
C MET A 1 -6.86 -15.63 -11.87
N ARG A 2 -5.84 -16.22 -11.25
CA ARG A 2 -5.15 -15.57 -10.12
C ARG A 2 -4.15 -14.60 -10.73
N VAL A 3 -4.42 -13.29 -10.62
CA VAL A 3 -3.45 -12.26 -11.00
C VAL A 3 -2.26 -12.38 -10.06
N ASN A 4 -1.05 -12.44 -10.62
CA ASN A 4 0.15 -12.44 -9.79
C ASN A 4 0.36 -11.03 -9.26
N ILE A 5 0.47 -10.87 -7.93
CA ILE A 5 0.60 -9.55 -7.31
C ILE A 5 1.78 -8.74 -7.89
N ARG A 6 2.86 -9.41 -8.31
CA ARG A 6 4.03 -8.73 -8.89
C ARG A 6 3.74 -8.07 -10.24
N GLU A 7 2.69 -8.49 -10.95
CA GLU A 7 2.24 -7.86 -12.20
C GLU A 7 1.58 -6.49 -11.97
N LEU A 8 1.19 -6.22 -10.72
CA LEU A 8 0.59 -4.95 -10.29
C LEU A 8 1.63 -3.91 -9.89
N ILE A 9 2.92 -4.23 -9.90
CA ILE A 9 3.99 -3.25 -9.68
C ILE A 9 3.98 -2.27 -10.87
N PRO A 10 3.88 -0.95 -10.65
CA PRO A 10 3.95 0.04 -11.71
C PRO A 10 5.18 -0.16 -12.59
N LYS A 11 5.04 0.04 -13.90
CA LYS A 11 6.16 -0.11 -14.85
C LYS A 11 6.74 1.22 -15.31
N HIS A 12 6.00 2.30 -15.13
CA HIS A 12 6.42 3.66 -15.47
C HIS A 12 5.71 4.70 -14.59
N LYS A 13 6.26 5.91 -14.55
CA LYS A 13 5.82 7.05 -13.72
C LYS A 13 4.37 7.54 -13.89
N GLN A 14 3.60 6.96 -14.81
CA GLN A 14 2.20 7.30 -15.12
C GLN A 14 1.34 6.03 -15.26
N ASP A 15 1.75 4.93 -14.64
CA ASP A 15 1.06 3.64 -14.73
C ASP A 15 -0.15 3.59 -13.78
N TYR A 16 -1.12 4.47 -14.04
CA TYR A 16 -2.33 4.60 -13.22
C TYR A 16 -3.18 3.33 -13.24
N GLU A 17 -3.13 2.54 -14.32
CA GLU A 17 -3.89 1.28 -14.42
C GLU A 17 -3.50 0.31 -13.30
N ARG A 18 -2.19 0.13 -13.07
CA ARG A 18 -1.70 -0.75 -12.01
C ARG A 18 -1.97 -0.18 -10.63
N VAL A 19 -1.84 1.14 -10.47
CA VAL A 19 -2.18 1.83 -9.23
C VAL A 19 -3.63 1.60 -8.83
N GLU A 20 -4.57 1.74 -9.77
CA GLU A 20 -5.99 1.48 -9.51
C GLU A 20 -6.25 0.02 -9.15
N GLN A 21 -5.55 -0.92 -9.79
CA GLN A 21 -5.64 -2.33 -9.42
C GLN A 21 -5.09 -2.58 -8.00
N LEU A 22 -3.99 -1.93 -7.61
CA LEU A 22 -3.44 -2.02 -6.25
C LEU A 22 -4.41 -1.50 -5.19
N LYS A 23 -5.16 -0.43 -5.47
CA LYS A 23 -6.18 0.11 -4.54
C LYS A 23 -7.29 -0.89 -4.21
N THR A 24 -7.51 -1.91 -5.05
CA THR A 24 -8.49 -2.99 -4.81
C THR A 24 -7.95 -4.16 -4.01
N LYS A 25 -6.66 -4.16 -3.68
CA LYS A 25 -5.99 -5.28 -2.99
C LYS A 25 -6.02 -5.11 -1.49
N THR A 26 -6.09 -6.23 -0.79
CA THR A 26 -5.92 -6.27 0.66
C THR A 26 -4.46 -6.04 1.05
N LEU A 27 -4.21 -5.61 2.29
CA LEU A 27 -2.85 -5.43 2.80
C LEU A 27 -2.03 -6.73 2.76
N GLU A 28 -2.67 -7.87 3.02
CA GLU A 28 -2.03 -9.19 2.96
C GLU A 28 -1.58 -9.53 1.54
N GLU A 29 -2.37 -9.14 0.53
CA GLU A 29 -2.01 -9.28 -0.88
C GLU A 29 -0.85 -8.36 -1.27
N ILE A 30 -0.81 -7.13 -0.76
CA ILE A 30 0.21 -6.13 -1.11
C ILE A 30 1.56 -6.39 -0.40
N LYS A 31 1.53 -6.94 0.81
CA LYS A 31 2.71 -7.18 1.66
C LYS A 31 3.93 -7.78 0.93
N PRO A 32 3.79 -8.77 0.01
CA PRO A 32 4.91 -9.37 -0.69
C PRO A 32 5.63 -8.44 -1.69
N ILE A 33 4.99 -7.35 -2.12
CA ILE A 33 5.53 -6.37 -3.08
C ILE A 33 5.75 -4.99 -2.45
N LEU A 34 5.53 -4.87 -1.15
CA LEU A 34 5.68 -3.61 -0.42
C LEU A 34 7.08 -2.98 -0.60
N PRO A 35 8.20 -3.73 -0.55
CA PRO A 35 9.52 -3.15 -0.79
C PRO A 35 9.63 -2.49 -2.17
N GLU A 36 9.12 -3.13 -3.22
CA GLU A 36 9.11 -2.58 -4.58
C GLU A 36 8.23 -1.33 -4.68
N LEU A 37 7.10 -1.27 -3.97
CA LEU A 37 6.26 -0.07 -3.93
C LEU A 37 6.95 1.11 -3.23
N LEU A 38 7.73 0.85 -2.18
CA LEU A 38 8.50 1.89 -1.48
C LEU A 38 9.58 2.53 -2.37
N GLU A 39 10.10 1.80 -3.38
CA GLU A 39 11.02 2.39 -4.35
C GLU A 39 10.38 3.51 -5.18
N TRP A 40 9.06 3.43 -5.43
CA TRP A 40 8.32 4.47 -6.15
C TRP A 40 8.14 5.75 -5.34
N LEU A 41 8.39 5.72 -4.03
CA LEU A 41 8.35 6.89 -3.15
C LEU A 41 9.70 7.63 -3.08
N GLN A 42 10.78 7.06 -3.64
CA GLN A 42 12.10 7.70 -3.65
C GLN A 42 12.13 8.95 -4.55
N ASP A 43 11.29 9.00 -5.59
CA ASP A 43 11.14 10.16 -6.48
C ASP A 43 9.68 10.65 -6.47
N MET A 44 9.39 11.52 -5.50
CA MET A 44 8.06 12.13 -5.34
C MET A 44 7.65 13.07 -6.49
N ASN A 45 8.53 13.31 -7.49
CA ASN A 45 8.14 14.04 -8.71
C ASN A 45 7.32 13.16 -9.66
N TRP A 46 7.26 11.85 -9.43
CA TRP A 46 6.46 10.97 -10.27
C TRP A 46 4.96 11.18 -10.02
N PRO A 47 4.15 11.33 -11.09
CA PRO A 47 2.72 11.55 -10.96
C PRO A 47 1.96 10.49 -10.14
N ILE A 48 2.46 9.25 -10.08
CA ILE A 48 1.86 8.16 -9.30
C ILE A 48 2.40 8.03 -7.87
N ALA A 49 3.46 8.76 -7.49
CA ALA A 49 4.11 8.58 -6.20
C ALA A 49 3.15 8.86 -5.04
N GLN A 50 2.31 9.90 -5.15
CA GLN A 50 1.30 10.23 -4.15
C GLN A 50 0.23 9.12 -4.01
N ASP A 51 -0.19 8.50 -5.11
CA ASP A 51 -1.12 7.37 -5.04
C ASP A 51 -0.48 6.15 -4.36
N ILE A 52 0.79 5.86 -4.66
CA ILE A 52 1.54 4.79 -3.99
C ILE A 52 1.71 5.09 -2.50
N GLU A 53 1.97 6.34 -2.12
CA GLU A 53 2.09 6.76 -0.73
C GLU A 53 0.80 6.46 0.04
N ASN A 54 -0.36 6.81 -0.53
CA ASN A 54 -1.66 6.53 0.10
C ASN A 54 -1.91 5.03 0.31
N ILE A 55 -1.50 4.19 -0.65
CA ILE A 55 -1.60 2.73 -0.54
C ILE A 55 -0.72 2.22 0.60
N VAL A 56 0.53 2.67 0.64
CA VAL A 56 1.51 2.28 1.67
C VAL A 56 1.12 2.80 3.05
N PHE A 57 0.64 4.04 3.17
CA PHE A 57 0.26 4.66 4.44
C PHE A 57 -0.98 4.01 5.07
N THR A 58 -1.87 3.45 4.24
CA THR A 58 -3.00 2.62 4.70
C THR A 58 -2.51 1.34 5.41
N PHE A 59 -1.32 0.84 5.04
CA PHE A 59 -0.68 -0.31 5.69
C PHE A 59 -0.29 -0.02 7.15
N ASP A 60 0.23 1.18 7.43
CA ASP A 60 0.74 1.57 8.75
C ASP A 60 -0.39 1.80 9.78
N ASN A 61 -1.48 2.44 9.36
CA ASN A 61 -2.62 2.74 10.24
C ASN A 61 -3.38 1.49 10.73
N THR A 62 -3.31 0.38 9.97
CA THR A 62 -3.96 -0.88 10.34
C THR A 62 -3.18 -1.61 11.44
N VAL A 63 -1.85 -1.47 11.46
CA VAL A 63 -1.02 -2.05 12.54
C VAL A 63 -1.22 -1.29 13.85
N PHE A 64 -1.38 0.03 13.79
CA PHE A 64 -1.58 0.87 14.98
C PHE A 64 -2.95 0.64 15.66
N THR A 65 -4.01 0.41 14.88
CA THR A 65 -5.37 0.21 15.43
C THR A 65 -5.56 -1.13 16.14
N LEU A 66 -4.81 -2.18 15.78
CA LEU A 66 -4.88 -3.49 16.45
C LEU A 66 -4.13 -3.52 17.81
N GLN A 67 -3.19 -2.60 18.03
CA GLN A 67 -2.54 -2.42 19.34
C GLN A 67 -3.50 -1.78 20.35
N ALA A 68 -4.32 -0.80 19.92
CA ALA A 68 -5.25 -0.09 20.80
C ALA A 68 -6.38 -0.98 21.35
N THR A 69 -6.87 -1.94 20.56
CA THR A 69 -7.90 -2.89 21.02
C THR A 69 -7.34 -3.98 21.94
N THR A 70 -6.04 -4.29 21.85
CA THR A 70 -5.36 -5.26 22.72
C THR A 70 -5.00 -4.66 24.08
N LEU A 71 -4.87 -3.33 24.17
CA LEU A 71 -4.52 -2.60 25.39
C LEU A 71 -5.71 -2.11 26.22
N GLY A 72 -6.91 -2.65 26.01
CA GLY A 72 -8.01 -2.60 26.99
C GLY A 72 -8.12 -1.32 27.81
N LEU A 73 -8.07 -0.13 27.18
CA LEU A 73 -8.38 1.13 27.86
C LEU A 73 -9.91 1.25 27.96
N SER A 74 -10.49 0.32 28.71
CA SER A 74 -11.73 0.54 29.41
C SER A 74 -11.39 1.38 30.63
N GLY A 75 -11.69 2.67 30.56
CA GLY A 75 -11.67 3.56 31.72
C GLY A 75 -10.86 4.83 31.51
N VAL A 76 -11.50 5.86 30.97
CA VAL A 76 -11.88 7.07 31.72
C VAL A 76 -13.16 7.65 31.12
#